data_AF-A0A653CQY4-F1
#
_entry.id   AF-A0A653CQY4-F1
#
_cell.length_a   1.000
_cell.length_b   1.000
_cell.length_c   1.000
_cell.angle_alpha   90.00
_cell.angle_beta   90.00
_cell.angle_gamma   90.00
#
_symmetry.space_group_name_H-M   'P 1'
#
loop_
_entity.id
_entity.type
_entity.pdbx_description
1 polymer ?
#
loop_
_entity_poly.entity_id
_entity_poly.type
_entity_poly.pdbx_seq_one_letter_code
_entity_poly.pdbx_strand_id
1 'polypeptide(L)'
;MEYLLVRFIGDDILHIVPTKKVSTINEELVHAPYKRMGYYEARPIEYSDDKNYLEKKKEVLEEQASEDNRNEEHHEDSDDSVKDPDYEPEEGRTEIYKAKSLLQESSAEAKNIQPIQHIAVKHVSGNPDMDYKELELFDTECKSKRHFCIYCKTLHTKFARHLELKHKDEVNVKQFLSLEKKSSLRKKIINDIRVQGDYMYNTSKDYNQNKHLIVVRRPKRGLDVSKKSGDFKPCGNCGGMYSAKSLIQHYRKCMKDRMKGSKDVLFSSKRKSLFISSEVMPVLRNEVLTKLKNDAITETILADPLIILFGNRLCQKYRSPHLHKMIRARLRCVARFVITIKAIQEKINKLEDCYDPEFYDDVIKAINDMCGLNINDGRYKAPATAFAVGSYLMKISFYLTTEYIKRKDYVAQKNIKRFIHLLKDGLSHDVYKTVQENQLEMNRRKKTDLPGLEDIQRLSCYLEKCRKKHYENLEKNLLIMTLKN
;
A
#
# COMPACT_ATOMS: atom_id res chain seq x y z
N MET A 1 1.22 34.39 -29.77
CA MET A 1 0.28 34.31 -28.62
C MET A 1 1.18 33.85 -27.52
N GLU A 2 1.53 34.73 -26.58
CA GLU A 2 2.51 34.36 -25.57
C GLU A 2 1.95 33.29 -24.63
N TYR A 3 2.76 32.28 -24.39
CA TYR A 3 2.51 31.20 -23.44
C TYR A 3 3.50 31.31 -22.29
N LEU A 4 3.05 30.84 -21.12
CA LEU A 4 3.85 30.75 -19.91
C LEU A 4 3.84 29.30 -19.44
N LEU A 5 5.03 28.73 -19.29
CA LEU A 5 5.19 27.48 -18.54
C LEU A 5 5.16 27.81 -17.06
N VAL A 6 4.25 27.18 -16.31
CA VAL A 6 4.11 27.36 -14.87
C VAL A 6 4.28 26.02 -14.14
N ARG A 7 4.72 26.09 -12.88
CA ARG A 7 4.76 24.97 -11.94
C ARG A 7 3.77 25.21 -10.82
N PHE A 8 2.73 24.38 -10.73
CA PHE A 8 1.69 24.54 -9.70
C PHE A 8 2.21 24.16 -8.31
N ILE A 9 1.89 25.00 -7.33
CA ILE A 9 2.32 24.79 -5.94
C ILE A 9 1.60 23.57 -5.35
N GLY A 10 2.34 22.70 -4.68
CA GLY A 10 1.81 21.61 -3.84
C GLY A 10 1.58 20.27 -4.54
N ASP A 11 1.50 20.23 -5.86
CA ASP A 11 1.45 18.98 -6.66
C ASP A 11 2.61 18.88 -7.68
N ASP A 12 3.48 19.90 -7.79
CA ASP A 12 4.67 19.98 -8.66
C ASP A 12 4.39 19.71 -10.14
N ILE A 13 3.17 20.04 -10.58
CA ILE A 13 2.69 19.83 -11.94
C ILE A 13 3.16 20.96 -12.84
N LEU A 14 3.79 20.61 -13.96
CA LEU A 14 4.15 21.54 -15.02
C LEU A 14 3.00 21.71 -16.02
N HIS A 15 2.66 22.95 -16.36
CA HIS A 15 1.59 23.22 -17.31
C HIS A 15 1.85 24.49 -18.12
N ILE A 16 1.43 24.49 -19.39
CA ILE A 16 1.57 25.64 -20.27
C ILE A 16 0.22 26.34 -20.36
N VAL A 17 0.21 27.63 -20.04
CA VAL A 17 -0.98 28.46 -20.01
C VAL A 17 -0.81 29.70 -20.90
N PRO A 18 -1.86 30.19 -21.57
CA PRO A 18 -1.79 31.47 -22.28
C PRO A 18 -1.59 32.62 -21.27
N THR A 19 -0.63 33.52 -21.52
CA THR A 19 -0.31 34.64 -20.59
C THR A 19 -1.52 35.52 -20.30
N LYS A 20 -2.40 35.73 -21.29
CA LYS A 20 -3.65 36.49 -21.14
C LYS A 20 -4.62 35.93 -20.09
N LYS A 21 -4.43 34.68 -19.68
CA LYS A 21 -5.25 34.01 -18.66
C LYS A 21 -4.52 33.88 -17.33
N VAL A 22 -3.41 34.58 -17.12
CA VAL A 22 -2.62 34.53 -15.89
C VAL A 22 -2.74 35.87 -15.17
N SER A 23 -2.94 35.84 -13.85
CA SER A 23 -2.93 37.05 -13.02
C SER A 23 -1.76 37.01 -12.04
N THR A 24 -0.92 38.04 -12.06
CA THR A 24 0.26 38.14 -11.19
C THR A 24 -0.16 38.35 -9.74
N ILE A 25 0.45 37.61 -8.82
CA ILE A 25 0.25 37.78 -7.37
C ILE A 25 1.41 38.61 -6.82
N ASN A 26 2.65 38.20 -7.11
CA ASN A 26 3.89 38.90 -6.82
C ASN A 26 4.98 38.46 -7.85
N GLU A 27 6.23 38.91 -7.68
CA GLU A 27 7.32 38.61 -8.63
C GLU A 27 7.63 37.10 -8.77
N GLU A 28 7.27 36.28 -7.78
CA GLU A 28 7.55 34.85 -7.76
C GLU A 28 6.33 33.97 -8.04
N LEU A 29 5.10 34.50 -7.98
CA LEU A 29 3.86 33.74 -8.02
C LEU A 29 2.79 34.36 -8.91
N VAL A 30 2.08 33.47 -9.60
CA VAL A 30 0.96 33.82 -10.47
C VAL A 30 -0.24 32.91 -10.20
N HIS A 31 -1.45 33.41 -10.44
CA HIS A 31 -2.65 32.59 -10.56
C HIS A 31 -2.80 32.13 -12.02
N ALA A 32 -2.70 30.82 -12.24
CA ALA A 32 -2.79 30.21 -13.55
C ALA A 32 -3.94 29.19 -13.64
N PRO A 33 -4.65 29.09 -14.76
CA PRO A 33 -5.73 28.12 -14.94
C PRO A 33 -5.17 26.72 -15.17
N TYR A 34 -5.69 25.72 -14.46
CA TYR A 34 -5.41 24.32 -14.75
C TYR A 34 -6.59 23.67 -15.47
N LYS A 35 -6.45 23.46 -16.78
CA LYS A 35 -7.51 22.86 -17.63
C LYS A 35 -8.87 23.55 -17.40
N ARG A 36 -9.89 22.80 -16.99
CA ARG A 36 -11.25 23.30 -16.64
C ARG A 36 -11.49 23.34 -15.13
N MET A 37 -10.44 23.21 -14.32
CA MET A 37 -10.56 23.02 -12.87
C MET A 37 -10.42 24.32 -12.06
N GLY A 38 -10.31 25.47 -12.72
CA GLY A 38 -10.15 26.78 -12.07
C GLY A 38 -8.71 27.29 -12.06
N TYR A 39 -8.48 28.37 -11.31
CA TYR A 39 -7.20 29.07 -11.17
C TYR A 39 -6.50 28.63 -9.89
N TYR A 40 -5.20 28.36 -9.98
CA TYR A 40 -4.37 27.89 -8.86
C TYR A 40 -3.07 28.69 -8.83
N GLU A 41 -2.48 28.79 -7.64
CA GLU A 41 -1.17 29.40 -7.46
C GLU A 41 -0.07 28.56 -8.13
N ALA A 42 0.76 29.22 -8.92
CA ALA A 42 1.83 28.60 -9.67
C ALA A 42 3.05 29.53 -9.74
N ARG A 43 4.24 28.93 -9.84
CA ARG A 43 5.49 29.64 -10.11
C ARG A 43 5.69 29.77 -11.62
N PRO A 44 5.92 30.98 -12.16
CA PRO A 44 6.29 31.16 -13.56
C PRO A 44 7.68 30.56 -13.78
N ILE A 45 7.86 29.80 -14.87
CA ILE A 45 9.15 29.22 -15.27
C ILE A 45 9.71 29.99 -16.44
N GLU A 46 8.96 30.09 -17.54
CA GLU A 46 9.45 30.73 -18.75
C GLU A 46 8.32 31.19 -19.67
N TYR A 47 8.52 32.34 -20.30
CA TYR A 47 7.65 32.93 -21.31
C TYR A 47 8.17 32.60 -22.71
N SER A 48 7.28 32.20 -23.61
CA SER A 48 7.62 32.01 -25.03
C SER A 48 6.39 32.10 -25.91
N ASP A 49 6.55 32.62 -27.12
CA ASP A 49 5.53 32.57 -28.17
C ASP A 49 5.43 31.20 -28.85
N ASP A 50 6.45 30.35 -28.73
CA ASP A 50 6.47 29.00 -29.30
C ASP A 50 6.04 27.96 -28.25
N LYS A 51 4.81 27.47 -28.40
CA LYS A 51 4.25 26.45 -27.52
C LYS A 51 5.01 25.11 -27.60
N ASN A 52 5.54 24.75 -28.78
CA ASN A 52 6.26 23.48 -28.95
C ASN A 52 7.60 23.50 -28.22
N TYR A 53 8.27 24.66 -28.18
CA TYR A 53 9.47 24.86 -27.38
C TYR A 53 9.18 24.64 -25.88
N LEU A 54 8.10 25.24 -25.36
CA LEU A 54 7.70 25.05 -23.96
C LEU A 54 7.30 23.61 -23.65
N GLU A 55 6.69 22.88 -24.59
CA GLU A 55 6.32 21.48 -24.38
C GLU A 55 7.58 20.59 -24.29
N LYS A 56 8.57 20.80 -25.14
CA LYS A 56 9.88 20.12 -25.04
C LYS A 56 10.57 20.43 -23.72
N LYS A 57 10.56 21.69 -23.29
CA LYS A 57 11.17 22.09 -22.01
C LYS A 57 10.45 21.48 -20.81
N LYS A 58 9.12 21.39 -20.89
CA LYS A 58 8.31 20.69 -19.90
C LYS A 58 8.69 19.22 -19.81
N GLU A 59 8.83 18.51 -20.93
CA GLU A 59 9.26 17.10 -20.96
C GLU A 59 10.63 16.92 -20.29
N VAL A 60 11.62 17.76 -20.61
CA VAL A 60 12.96 17.71 -19.98
C VAL A 60 12.89 17.93 -18.46
N LEU A 61 12.08 18.88 -18.00
CA LEU A 61 11.91 19.15 -16.57
C LEU A 61 11.16 18.01 -15.83
N GLU A 62 10.22 17.33 -16.51
CA GLU A 62 9.52 16.16 -15.97
C GLU A 62 10.45 14.94 -15.89
N GLU A 63 11.34 14.75 -16.86
CA GLU A 63 12.36 13.69 -16.86
C GLU A 63 13.40 13.90 -15.76
N GLN A 64 13.90 15.12 -15.57
CA GLN A 64 14.83 15.47 -14.49
C GLN A 64 14.24 15.21 -13.10
N ALA A 65 12.96 15.53 -12.88
CA ALA A 65 12.27 15.23 -11.62
C ALA A 65 12.13 13.72 -11.36
N SER A 66 12.15 12.89 -12.40
CA SER A 66 12.08 11.43 -12.30
C SER A 66 13.44 10.77 -12.01
N GLU A 67 14.55 11.41 -12.40
CA GLU A 67 15.92 10.97 -12.14
C GLU A 67 16.40 11.38 -10.75
N ASP A 68 16.05 12.58 -10.29
CA ASP A 68 16.32 13.01 -8.91
C ASP A 68 15.64 12.09 -7.88
N ASN A 69 14.44 11.58 -8.19
CA ASN A 69 13.76 10.55 -7.38
C ASN A 69 14.44 9.17 -7.39
N ARG A 70 15.28 8.86 -8.39
CA ARG A 70 16.05 7.60 -8.46
C ARG A 70 17.39 7.71 -7.74
N ASN A 71 18.01 8.89 -7.75
CA ASN A 71 19.31 9.11 -7.12
C ASN A 71 19.22 9.26 -5.58
N GLU A 72 18.04 9.60 -5.02
CA GLU A 72 17.79 9.53 -3.58
C GLU A 72 17.67 8.08 -3.04
N GLU A 73 17.57 7.05 -3.91
CA GLU A 73 17.45 5.64 -3.50
C GLU A 73 18.82 4.94 -3.28
N HIS A 74 19.97 5.64 -3.41
CA HIS A 74 21.32 5.02 -3.40
C HIS A 74 22.29 5.36 -2.25
N HIS A 75 21.86 6.06 -1.19
CA HIS A 75 22.67 6.22 0.02
C HIS A 75 21.89 5.81 1.27
N GLU A 76 21.94 4.52 1.59
CA GLU A 76 21.94 3.92 2.94
C GLU A 76 21.75 2.42 2.77
N ASP A 77 22.85 1.67 2.78
CA ASP A 77 22.95 0.28 3.26
C ASP A 77 24.43 -0.12 3.15
N SER A 78 25.25 0.26 4.15
CA SER A 78 26.53 -0.40 4.37
C SER A 78 26.29 -1.64 5.22
N ASP A 79 26.54 -2.77 4.59
CA ASP A 79 26.46 -4.15 5.05
C ASP A 79 27.44 -4.43 6.21
N ASP A 80 26.95 -5.06 7.27
CA ASP A 80 27.76 -5.77 8.27
C ASP A 80 27.32 -7.25 8.22
N SER A 81 27.95 -8.01 7.31
CA SER A 81 27.74 -9.44 7.15
C SER A 81 28.98 -10.22 7.58
N VAL A 82 28.95 -10.74 8.81
CA VAL A 82 29.83 -11.83 9.24
C VAL A 82 29.34 -13.12 8.57
N LYS A 83 30.23 -13.76 7.79
CA LYS A 83 30.01 -15.03 7.11
C LYS A 83 30.04 -16.19 8.11
N ASP A 84 28.99 -17.03 8.10
CA ASP A 84 28.96 -18.33 8.76
C ASP A 84 29.56 -19.40 7.80
N PRO A 85 30.64 -20.10 8.18
CA PRO A 85 31.31 -21.10 7.35
C PRO A 85 30.67 -22.50 7.33
N ASP A 86 29.63 -22.80 8.13
CA ASP A 86 29.26 -24.20 8.42
C ASP A 86 27.96 -24.69 7.74
N TYR A 87 27.70 -24.31 6.49
CA TYR A 87 26.58 -24.87 5.72
C TYR A 87 26.99 -26.01 4.79
N GLU A 88 26.85 -27.25 5.26
CA GLU A 88 26.87 -28.46 4.43
C GLU A 88 25.45 -28.84 3.94
N PRO A 89 25.27 -29.14 2.64
CA PRO A 89 24.04 -29.75 2.13
C PRO A 89 24.15 -31.29 2.12
N GLU A 90 23.31 -31.97 2.91
CA GLU A 90 23.17 -33.43 2.78
C GLU A 90 22.33 -33.81 1.55
N GLU A 91 22.97 -34.55 0.64
CA GLU A 91 22.37 -35.43 -0.35
C GLU A 91 22.00 -36.80 0.25
N GLY A 92 20.94 -37.42 -0.29
CA GLY A 92 20.61 -38.84 -0.10
C GLY A 92 19.12 -39.08 -0.39
N ARG A 93 18.69 -39.23 -1.66
CA ARG A 93 18.49 -40.50 -2.41
C ARG A 93 17.65 -41.54 -1.63
N THR A 94 16.64 -42.22 -2.18
CA THR A 94 16.43 -42.70 -3.56
C THR A 94 14.99 -43.26 -3.73
N GLU A 95 14.50 -43.14 -4.97
CA GLU A 95 13.69 -44.14 -5.71
C GLU A 95 12.33 -44.65 -5.19
N ILE A 96 11.24 -44.17 -5.82
CA ILE A 96 10.22 -45.03 -6.44
C ILE A 96 9.64 -44.31 -7.68
N TYR A 97 10.24 -44.52 -8.85
CA TYR A 97 9.58 -44.32 -10.16
C TYR A 97 9.96 -45.48 -11.08
N LYS A 98 9.32 -46.63 -10.85
CA LYS A 98 9.21 -47.71 -11.84
C LYS A 98 7.88 -48.44 -11.62
N ALA A 99 6.86 -48.00 -12.34
CA ALA A 99 5.70 -48.81 -12.75
C ALA A 99 4.91 -48.01 -13.78
N LYS A 100 5.48 -47.88 -14.97
CA LYS A 100 4.78 -47.41 -16.18
C LYS A 100 4.93 -48.48 -17.25
N SER A 101 4.23 -49.60 -17.05
CA SER A 101 3.76 -50.52 -18.10
C SER A 101 3.13 -51.75 -17.44
N LEU A 102 2.13 -52.31 -18.12
CA LEU A 102 1.47 -53.61 -17.88
C LEU A 102 0.35 -53.60 -16.82
N LEU A 103 -0.86 -53.25 -17.27
CA LEU A 103 -1.93 -54.24 -17.51
C LEU A 103 -3.07 -53.54 -18.26
N GLN A 104 -3.22 -53.91 -19.53
CA GLN A 104 -4.42 -53.69 -20.33
C GLN A 104 -5.32 -54.92 -20.13
N GLU A 105 -6.63 -54.69 -20.08
CA GLU A 105 -7.73 -55.65 -20.25
C GLU A 105 -8.11 -56.56 -19.07
N SER A 106 -9.14 -56.14 -18.34
CA SER A 106 -10.43 -56.86 -18.32
C SER A 106 -11.50 -56.08 -17.53
N SER A 107 -12.76 -56.27 -17.95
CA SER A 107 -14.03 -55.74 -17.43
C SER A 107 -14.45 -54.34 -17.89
N ALA A 108 -15.05 -54.33 -19.09
CA ALA A 108 -16.15 -53.45 -19.44
C ALA A 108 -17.25 -53.56 -18.35
N GLU A 109 -17.61 -52.41 -17.75
CA GLU A 109 -18.82 -52.10 -16.93
C GLU A 109 -18.49 -51.19 -15.74
N ALA A 110 -17.91 -50.02 -15.99
CA ALA A 110 -17.97 -48.90 -15.03
C ALA A 110 -18.67 -47.73 -15.71
N LYS A 111 -19.97 -47.65 -15.44
CA LYS A 111 -20.92 -46.66 -15.95
C LYS A 111 -20.35 -45.23 -15.80
N ASN A 112 -20.46 -44.51 -16.92
CA ASN A 112 -20.54 -43.07 -17.11
C ASN A 112 -20.91 -42.28 -15.81
N ILE A 113 -19.91 -41.91 -15.00
CA ILE A 113 -20.08 -40.93 -13.91
C ILE A 113 -19.32 -39.68 -14.35
N GLN A 114 -20.06 -38.61 -14.69
CA GLN A 114 -19.43 -37.30 -14.84
C GLN A 114 -18.73 -36.94 -13.52
N PRO A 115 -17.48 -36.44 -13.55
CA PRO A 115 -16.76 -36.10 -12.33
C PRO A 115 -17.55 -35.02 -11.57
N ILE A 116 -18.03 -35.36 -10.38
CA ILE A 116 -18.73 -34.43 -9.49
C ILE A 116 -17.83 -33.21 -9.25
N GLN A 117 -18.19 -32.07 -9.83
CA GLN A 117 -17.43 -30.82 -9.68
C GLN A 117 -17.62 -30.27 -8.27
N HIS A 118 -16.51 -29.98 -7.57
CA HIS A 118 -16.51 -29.39 -6.23
C HIS A 118 -17.22 -28.03 -6.22
N ILE A 119 -18.36 -27.91 -5.54
CA ILE A 119 -19.03 -26.61 -5.37
C ILE A 119 -18.22 -25.85 -4.33
N ALA A 120 -17.68 -24.68 -4.71
CA ALA A 120 -16.92 -23.87 -3.78
C ALA A 120 -17.84 -23.40 -2.64
N VAL A 121 -17.44 -23.66 -1.40
CA VAL A 121 -18.14 -23.11 -0.23
C VAL A 121 -18.04 -21.59 -0.32
N LYS A 122 -19.18 -20.88 -0.31
CA LYS A 122 -19.20 -19.41 -0.39
C LYS A 122 -18.42 -18.82 0.78
N HIS A 123 -17.36 -18.07 0.50
CA HIS A 123 -16.61 -17.39 1.56
C HIS A 123 -17.50 -16.43 2.33
N VAL A 124 -17.36 -16.42 3.65
CA VAL A 124 -17.95 -15.39 4.50
C VAL A 124 -17.41 -14.04 4.03
N SER A 125 -18.31 -13.21 3.52
CA SER A 125 -18.04 -11.85 3.07
C SER A 125 -18.09 -10.90 4.26
N GLY A 126 -17.07 -10.08 4.43
CA GLY A 126 -17.01 -9.09 5.49
C GLY A 126 -15.57 -8.77 5.86
N ASN A 127 -15.33 -7.52 6.24
CA ASN A 127 -14.08 -7.16 6.90
C ASN A 127 -14.12 -7.76 8.32
N PRO A 128 -12.98 -8.20 8.88
CA PRO A 128 -12.92 -8.58 10.29
C PRO A 128 -13.47 -7.45 11.16
N ASP A 129 -14.28 -7.79 12.16
CA ASP A 129 -14.79 -6.85 13.18
C ASP A 129 -13.98 -6.91 14.49
N MET A 130 -13.00 -7.82 14.53
CA MET A 130 -12.09 -8.13 15.63
C MET A 130 -10.68 -8.31 15.09
N ASP A 131 -9.67 -7.84 15.83
CA ASP A 131 -8.29 -8.23 15.57
C ASP A 131 -8.00 -9.60 16.21
N TYR A 132 -7.79 -10.60 15.37
CA TYR A 132 -7.46 -11.96 15.83
C TYR A 132 -6.14 -12.02 16.61
N LYS A 133 -5.27 -11.00 16.49
CA LYS A 133 -4.02 -10.90 17.25
C LYS A 133 -4.26 -10.62 18.74
N GLU A 134 -5.44 -10.15 19.12
CA GLU A 134 -5.81 -9.95 20.53
C GLU A 134 -6.42 -11.20 21.17
N LEU A 135 -6.56 -12.28 20.39
CA LEU A 135 -7.15 -13.53 20.87
C LEU A 135 -6.12 -14.44 21.53
N GLU A 136 -6.60 -15.26 22.45
CA GLU A 136 -5.83 -16.32 23.08
C GLU A 136 -5.92 -17.60 22.25
N LEU A 137 -4.84 -18.38 22.16
CA LEU A 137 -4.88 -19.61 21.37
C LEU A 137 -5.87 -20.60 22.00
N PHE A 138 -6.89 -20.99 21.24
CA PHE A 138 -7.99 -21.84 21.71
C PHE A 138 -7.45 -23.19 22.21
N ASP A 139 -7.46 -23.34 23.54
CA ASP A 139 -7.59 -24.61 24.24
C ASP A 139 -6.42 -25.58 23.96
N THR A 140 -5.23 -25.19 24.42
CA THR A 140 -4.05 -26.08 24.52
C THR A 140 -4.32 -27.26 25.46
N GLU A 141 -5.24 -27.10 26.42
CA GLU A 141 -5.53 -28.06 27.48
C GLU A 141 -6.59 -29.12 27.11
N CYS A 142 -7.64 -28.77 26.35
CA CYS A 142 -8.66 -29.75 25.98
C CYS A 142 -8.17 -30.76 24.93
N LYS A 143 -8.41 -32.05 25.23
CA LYS A 143 -7.99 -33.19 24.40
C LYS A 143 -8.58 -33.17 22.98
N SER A 144 -9.75 -32.54 22.78
CA SER A 144 -10.48 -32.53 21.51
C SER A 144 -10.61 -31.12 20.93
N LYS A 145 -10.23 -30.94 19.66
CA LYS A 145 -10.36 -29.66 18.96
C LYS A 145 -11.82 -29.37 18.61
N ARG A 146 -12.28 -28.15 18.95
CA ARG A 146 -13.59 -27.62 18.58
C ARG A 146 -13.49 -26.79 17.31
N HIS A 147 -14.52 -26.85 16.47
CA HIS A 147 -14.64 -26.15 15.21
C HIS A 147 -15.98 -25.44 15.10
N PHE A 148 -15.99 -24.26 14.51
CA PHE A 148 -17.20 -23.46 14.41
C PHE A 148 -18.01 -23.84 13.17
N CYS A 149 -19.32 -24.03 13.32
CA CYS A 149 -20.19 -24.37 12.19
C CYS A 149 -20.75 -23.12 11.53
N ILE A 150 -20.58 -22.99 10.21
CA ILE A 150 -21.12 -21.85 9.45
C ILE A 150 -22.65 -21.79 9.44
N TYR A 151 -23.32 -22.91 9.64
CA TYR A 151 -24.77 -23.04 9.50
C TYR A 151 -25.51 -22.76 10.82
N CYS A 152 -25.21 -23.51 11.88
CA CYS A 152 -25.84 -23.33 13.19
C CYS A 152 -25.10 -22.39 14.15
N LYS A 153 -23.95 -21.82 13.76
CA LYS A 153 -23.18 -20.84 14.54
C LYS A 153 -22.77 -21.35 15.94
N THR A 154 -22.46 -22.64 16.06
CA THR A 154 -22.00 -23.25 17.33
C THR A 154 -20.73 -24.08 17.16
N LEU A 155 -20.01 -24.31 18.27
CA LEU A 155 -18.73 -25.04 18.31
C LEU A 155 -18.95 -26.55 18.50
N HIS A 156 -18.29 -27.37 17.68
CA HIS A 156 -18.40 -28.83 17.74
C HIS A 156 -17.06 -29.55 17.60
N THR A 157 -16.89 -30.66 18.33
CA THR A 157 -15.69 -31.52 18.24
C THR A 157 -15.79 -32.52 17.09
N LYS A 158 -16.91 -33.26 16.99
CA LYS A 158 -17.18 -34.24 15.92
C LYS A 158 -17.81 -33.57 14.68
N PHE A 159 -17.07 -32.63 14.08
CA PHE A 159 -17.59 -31.71 13.05
C PHE A 159 -18.29 -32.38 11.86
N ALA A 160 -17.70 -33.42 11.26
CA ALA A 160 -18.31 -34.12 10.13
C ALA A 160 -19.64 -34.79 10.52
N ARG A 161 -19.68 -35.51 11.65
CA ARG A 161 -20.90 -36.13 12.18
C ARG A 161 -21.98 -35.07 12.49
N HIS A 162 -21.57 -33.91 13.00
CA HIS A 162 -22.49 -32.80 13.22
C HIS A 162 -23.17 -32.34 11.93
N LEU A 163 -22.39 -32.09 10.86
CA LEU A 163 -22.93 -31.70 9.55
C LEU A 163 -23.90 -32.76 9.00
N GLU A 164 -23.54 -34.05 9.11
CA GLU A 164 -24.36 -35.18 8.67
C GLU A 164 -25.69 -35.30 9.42
N LEU A 165 -25.77 -34.86 10.68
CA LEU A 165 -26.97 -35.00 11.51
C LEU A 165 -27.87 -33.78 11.47
N LYS A 166 -27.30 -32.57 11.46
CA LYS A 166 -28.04 -31.31 11.63
C LYS A 166 -28.17 -30.48 10.35
N HIS A 167 -27.35 -30.74 9.33
CA HIS A 167 -27.25 -29.89 8.14
C HIS A 167 -27.36 -30.68 6.83
N LYS A 168 -28.09 -31.80 6.82
CA LYS A 168 -28.27 -32.67 5.65
C LYS A 168 -28.78 -31.92 4.42
N ASP A 169 -29.56 -30.86 4.63
CA ASP A 169 -30.21 -30.13 3.55
C ASP A 169 -29.31 -29.12 2.84
N GLU A 170 -28.17 -28.78 3.43
CA GLU A 170 -27.22 -27.81 2.89
C GLU A 170 -26.50 -28.34 1.65
N VAL A 171 -26.32 -27.49 0.64
CA VAL A 171 -25.78 -27.87 -0.68
C VAL A 171 -24.43 -28.60 -0.57
N ASN A 172 -23.48 -28.02 0.19
CA ASN A 172 -22.15 -28.61 0.37
C ASN A 172 -22.20 -29.90 1.21
N VAL A 173 -23.18 -30.03 2.10
CA VAL A 173 -23.37 -31.23 2.92
C VAL A 173 -23.94 -32.37 2.09
N LYS A 174 -24.98 -32.12 1.28
CA LYS A 174 -25.49 -33.08 0.29
C LYS A 174 -24.39 -33.57 -0.63
N GLN A 175 -23.54 -32.65 -1.10
CA GLN A 175 -22.44 -32.97 -1.98
C GLN A 175 -21.43 -33.92 -1.33
N PHE A 176 -21.01 -33.66 -0.09
CA PHE A 176 -20.05 -34.59 0.53
C PHE A 176 -20.71 -35.90 0.96
N LEU A 177 -22.01 -35.90 1.28
CA LEU A 177 -22.78 -37.09 1.63
C LEU A 177 -22.91 -38.08 0.45
N SER A 178 -23.03 -37.58 -0.78
CA SER A 178 -23.09 -38.42 -1.99
C SER A 178 -21.75 -39.07 -2.37
N LEU A 179 -20.65 -38.59 -1.78
CA LEU A 179 -19.32 -39.15 -1.99
C LEU A 179 -19.02 -40.27 -1.00
N GLU A 180 -18.27 -41.27 -1.44
CA GLU A 180 -17.82 -42.37 -0.58
C GLU A 180 -17.05 -41.87 0.65
N LYS A 181 -17.26 -42.56 1.78
CA LYS A 181 -16.52 -42.27 3.01
C LYS A 181 -15.02 -42.39 2.74
N LYS A 182 -14.24 -41.47 3.31
CA LYS A 182 -12.77 -41.36 3.19
C LYS A 182 -12.24 -40.88 1.82
N SER A 183 -13.08 -40.67 0.80
CA SER A 183 -12.64 -40.08 -0.48
C SER A 183 -11.98 -38.70 -0.29
N SER A 184 -11.01 -38.37 -1.15
CA SER A 184 -10.23 -37.13 -1.07
C SER A 184 -11.13 -35.89 -1.23
N LEU A 185 -12.09 -35.95 -2.17
CA LEU A 185 -13.03 -34.88 -2.44
C LEU A 185 -13.99 -34.66 -1.24
N ARG A 186 -14.49 -35.73 -0.61
CA ARG A 186 -15.31 -35.62 0.62
C ARG A 186 -14.56 -34.92 1.74
N LYS A 187 -13.29 -35.29 1.97
CA LYS A 187 -12.44 -34.65 2.99
C LYS A 187 -12.24 -33.16 2.69
N LYS A 188 -12.07 -32.80 1.41
CA LYS A 188 -11.89 -31.41 0.98
C LYS A 188 -13.12 -30.56 1.29
N ILE A 189 -14.31 -30.99 0.89
CA ILE A 189 -15.56 -30.23 1.13
C ILE A 189 -15.77 -30.01 2.64
N ILE A 190 -15.60 -31.06 3.46
CA ILE A 190 -15.71 -30.96 4.92
C ILE A 190 -14.69 -29.95 5.48
N ASN A 191 -13.45 -29.97 4.97
CA ASN A 191 -12.41 -29.04 5.40
C ASN A 191 -12.71 -27.60 4.98
N ASP A 192 -13.27 -27.37 3.79
CA ASP A 192 -13.63 -26.04 3.31
C ASP A 192 -14.73 -25.43 4.18
N ILE A 193 -15.79 -26.19 4.52
CA ILE A 193 -16.83 -25.77 5.47
C ILE A 193 -16.23 -25.44 6.83
N ARG A 194 -15.36 -26.33 7.34
CA ARG A 194 -14.70 -26.18 8.65
C ARG A 194 -13.86 -24.92 8.72
N VAL A 195 -12.97 -24.73 7.75
CA VAL A 195 -12.02 -23.62 7.74
C VAL A 195 -12.75 -22.29 7.60
N GLN A 196 -13.84 -22.24 6.82
CA GLN A 196 -14.66 -21.04 6.74
C GLN A 196 -15.41 -20.73 8.03
N GLY A 197 -15.91 -21.75 8.73
CA GLY A 197 -16.50 -21.58 10.04
C GLY A 197 -15.49 -21.08 11.06
N ASP A 198 -14.33 -21.73 11.15
CA ASP A 198 -13.25 -21.29 12.04
C ASP A 198 -12.82 -19.84 11.74
N TYR A 199 -12.70 -19.47 10.46
CA TYR A 199 -12.42 -18.08 10.07
C TYR A 199 -13.50 -17.12 10.55
N MET A 200 -14.78 -17.43 10.34
CA MET A 200 -15.90 -16.62 10.80
C MET A 200 -15.89 -16.40 12.31
N TYR A 201 -15.56 -17.44 13.08
CA TYR A 201 -15.38 -17.32 14.53
C TYR A 201 -14.20 -16.42 14.88
N ASN A 202 -13.05 -16.63 14.24
CA ASN A 202 -11.82 -15.87 14.54
C ASN A 202 -11.90 -14.38 14.18
N THR A 203 -12.84 -13.97 13.32
CA THR A 203 -12.96 -12.60 12.83
C THR A 203 -14.29 -11.95 13.17
N SER A 204 -15.07 -12.52 14.09
CA SER A 204 -16.39 -12.01 14.50
C SER A 204 -16.51 -11.84 16.01
N LYS A 205 -16.74 -10.60 16.47
CA LYS A 205 -17.01 -10.26 17.88
C LYS A 205 -18.30 -10.91 18.39
N ASP A 206 -19.32 -10.96 17.56
CA ASP A 206 -20.63 -11.50 17.93
C ASP A 206 -20.55 -12.99 18.31
N TYR A 207 -19.73 -13.75 17.58
CA TYR A 207 -19.59 -15.19 17.78
C TYR A 207 -18.46 -15.57 18.76
N ASN A 208 -17.40 -14.78 18.85
CA ASN A 208 -16.21 -15.11 19.64
C ASN A 208 -16.07 -14.28 20.92
N GLN A 209 -17.10 -14.41 21.76
CA GLN A 209 -17.16 -13.72 23.06
C GLN A 209 -16.05 -14.19 24.03
N ASN A 210 -15.62 -15.45 23.88
CA ASN A 210 -14.56 -16.06 24.69
C ASN A 210 -13.14 -15.69 24.23
N LYS A 211 -13.00 -14.82 23.21
CA LYS A 211 -11.72 -14.30 22.72
C LYS A 211 -10.67 -15.38 22.38
N HIS A 212 -11.10 -16.47 21.76
CA HIS A 212 -10.20 -17.57 21.45
C HIS A 212 -9.92 -17.73 19.95
N LEU A 213 -8.69 -18.05 19.59
CA LEU A 213 -8.23 -18.24 18.22
C LEU A 213 -8.19 -19.73 17.83
N ILE A 214 -9.00 -20.11 16.85
CA ILE A 214 -8.98 -21.45 16.26
C ILE A 214 -7.94 -21.51 15.14
N VAL A 215 -6.80 -22.14 15.41
CA VAL A 215 -5.73 -22.38 14.43
C VAL A 215 -5.86 -23.74 13.76
N VAL A 216 -5.46 -23.89 12.49
CA VAL A 216 -5.60 -25.17 11.75
C VAL A 216 -4.79 -26.28 12.41
N ARG A 217 -3.52 -26.00 12.76
CA ARG A 217 -2.65 -26.91 13.50
C ARG A 217 -2.32 -26.30 14.85
N ARG A 218 -2.65 -27.00 15.93
CA ARG A 218 -2.33 -26.56 17.30
C ARG A 218 -0.81 -26.58 17.53
N PRO A 219 -0.26 -25.61 18.27
CA PRO A 219 1.09 -25.71 18.80
C PRO A 219 1.24 -26.97 19.65
N LYS A 220 2.41 -27.61 19.63
CA LYS A 220 2.68 -28.77 20.50
C LYS A 220 2.91 -28.29 21.95
N ARG A 221 2.28 -28.96 22.92
CA ARG A 221 2.52 -28.69 24.36
C ARG A 221 4.01 -28.85 24.68
N GLY A 222 4.56 -27.95 25.50
CA GLY A 222 5.96 -27.97 25.94
C GLY A 222 6.98 -27.47 24.91
N LEU A 223 6.73 -27.62 23.61
CA LEU A 223 7.66 -27.22 22.54
C LEU A 223 7.36 -25.82 21.96
N ASP A 224 6.10 -25.40 21.98
CA ASP A 224 5.64 -24.17 21.32
C ASP A 224 4.99 -23.17 22.29
N VAL A 225 5.40 -23.19 23.57
CA VAL A 225 4.80 -22.39 24.66
C VAL A 225 4.89 -20.87 24.39
N SER A 226 5.81 -20.43 23.55
CA SER A 226 6.00 -19.03 23.18
C SER A 226 5.08 -18.52 22.06
N LYS A 227 4.37 -19.39 21.33
CA LYS A 227 3.59 -18.96 20.17
C LYS A 227 2.36 -18.16 20.61
N LYS A 228 2.21 -16.97 20.05
CA LYS A 228 1.05 -16.09 20.25
C LYS A 228 0.15 -16.12 19.02
N SER A 229 -1.06 -15.58 19.15
CA SER A 229 -2.01 -15.41 18.04
C SER A 229 -1.42 -14.68 16.84
N GLY A 230 -0.58 -13.67 17.07
CA GLY A 230 0.13 -12.91 16.02
C GLY A 230 1.08 -13.73 15.14
N ASP A 231 1.50 -14.91 15.58
CA ASP A 231 2.35 -15.82 14.79
C ASP A 231 1.58 -16.57 13.70
N PHE A 232 0.24 -16.53 13.78
CA PHE A 232 -0.67 -17.15 12.84
C PHE A 232 -1.25 -16.12 11.87
N LYS A 233 -1.49 -16.56 10.64
CA LYS A 233 -2.01 -15.72 9.56
C LYS A 233 -3.07 -16.49 8.78
N PRO A 234 -4.19 -15.85 8.40
CA PRO A 234 -5.23 -16.50 7.62
C PRO A 234 -4.75 -16.73 6.19
N CYS A 235 -5.06 -17.87 5.60
CA CYS A 235 -4.86 -18.08 4.18
C CYS A 235 -5.81 -17.18 3.38
N GLY A 236 -5.26 -16.34 2.49
CA GLY A 236 -6.06 -15.42 1.67
C GLY A 236 -7.07 -16.10 0.73
N ASN A 237 -6.93 -17.40 0.49
CA ASN A 237 -7.93 -18.20 -0.21
C ASN A 237 -8.93 -18.82 0.80
N CYS A 238 -8.55 -19.87 1.54
CA CYS A 238 -9.50 -20.62 2.38
C CYS A 238 -9.91 -19.91 3.68
N GLY A 239 -9.11 -19.00 4.24
CA GLY A 239 -9.33 -18.35 5.54
C GLY A 239 -8.71 -19.08 6.74
N GLY A 240 -8.14 -20.26 6.55
CA GLY A 240 -7.56 -21.04 7.65
C GLY A 240 -6.38 -20.34 8.30
N MET A 241 -6.27 -20.40 9.62
CA MET A 241 -5.18 -19.80 10.40
C MET A 241 -3.97 -20.73 10.47
N TYR A 242 -2.85 -20.29 9.91
CA TYR A 242 -1.61 -21.06 9.79
C TYR A 242 -0.42 -20.26 10.34
N SER A 243 0.58 -20.94 10.91
CA SER A 243 1.88 -20.29 11.14
C SER A 243 2.49 -19.81 9.82
N ALA A 244 3.31 -18.76 9.85
CA ALA A 244 3.90 -18.17 8.64
C ALA A 244 4.56 -19.21 7.70
N LYS A 245 5.38 -20.13 8.26
CA LYS A 245 6.04 -21.20 7.49
C LYS A 245 5.02 -22.16 6.85
N SER A 246 4.04 -22.62 7.63
CA SER A 246 3.01 -23.55 7.15
C SER A 246 2.04 -22.90 6.15
N LEU A 247 1.82 -21.59 6.25
CA LEU A 247 0.94 -20.85 5.35
C LEU A 247 1.48 -20.89 3.91
N ILE A 248 2.78 -20.64 3.73
CA ILE A 248 3.41 -20.64 2.40
C ILE A 248 3.27 -22.02 1.75
N GLN A 249 3.53 -23.09 2.50
CA GLN A 249 3.40 -24.46 2.01
C GLN A 249 1.94 -24.83 1.71
N HIS A 250 1.02 -24.41 2.57
CA HIS A 250 -0.41 -24.64 2.39
C HIS A 250 -0.95 -23.91 1.15
N TYR A 251 -0.58 -22.65 0.96
CA TYR A 251 -1.14 -21.80 -0.08
C TYR A 251 -0.93 -22.38 -1.48
N ARG A 252 0.25 -22.97 -1.75
CA ARG A 252 0.58 -23.66 -3.01
C ARG A 252 -0.35 -24.83 -3.35
N LYS A 253 -0.92 -25.48 -2.33
CA LYS A 253 -1.90 -26.57 -2.50
C LYS A 253 -3.35 -26.04 -2.49
N CYS A 254 -3.57 -24.92 -1.81
CA CYS A 254 -4.88 -24.33 -1.61
C CYS A 254 -5.37 -23.56 -2.85
N MET A 255 -4.51 -22.73 -3.44
CA MET A 255 -4.71 -22.21 -4.79
C MET A 255 -3.96 -23.10 -5.75
N LYS A 256 -4.66 -23.74 -6.69
CA LYS A 256 -4.07 -24.56 -7.76
C LYS A 256 -3.30 -23.72 -8.80
N ASP A 257 -2.88 -22.50 -8.44
CA ASP A 257 -2.45 -21.46 -9.38
C ASP A 257 -1.16 -20.72 -8.98
N ARG A 258 -0.45 -20.26 -10.01
CA ARG A 258 0.98 -19.87 -10.06
C ARG A 258 1.31 -18.50 -9.44
N MET A 259 1.07 -18.28 -8.15
CA MET A 259 1.62 -17.07 -7.49
C MET A 259 3.16 -17.13 -7.43
N LYS A 260 3.82 -16.02 -7.81
CA LYS A 260 5.26 -15.99 -8.12
C LYS A 260 6.15 -15.98 -6.86
N GLY A 261 5.62 -15.67 -5.66
CA GLY A 261 6.46 -15.63 -4.46
C GLY A 261 5.74 -15.63 -3.10
N SER A 262 6.53 -15.75 -2.04
CA SER A 262 6.07 -15.71 -0.64
C SER A 262 5.40 -14.38 -0.28
N LYS A 263 5.83 -13.27 -0.88
CA LYS A 263 5.24 -11.92 -0.68
C LYS A 263 3.76 -11.88 -1.10
N ASP A 264 3.40 -12.45 -2.24
CA ASP A 264 2.02 -12.46 -2.73
C ASP A 264 1.08 -13.24 -1.80
N VAL A 265 1.57 -14.35 -1.25
CA VAL A 265 0.85 -15.15 -0.24
C VAL A 265 0.57 -14.31 1.02
N LEU A 266 1.57 -13.56 1.49
CA LEU A 266 1.42 -12.70 2.66
C LEU A 266 0.51 -11.50 2.41
N PHE A 267 0.52 -10.91 1.21
CA PHE A 267 -0.41 -9.84 0.84
C PHE A 267 -1.86 -10.35 0.78
N SER A 268 -2.06 -11.52 0.16
CA SER A 268 -3.36 -12.21 0.10
C SER A 268 -3.88 -12.52 1.51
N SER A 269 -2.99 -12.97 2.40
CA SER A 269 -3.29 -13.18 3.82
C SER A 269 -3.71 -11.89 4.53
N LYS A 270 -2.91 -10.82 4.38
CA LYS A 270 -3.17 -9.51 5.01
C LYS A 270 -4.52 -8.95 4.58
N ARG A 271 -4.97 -9.14 3.33
CA ARG A 271 -6.31 -8.74 2.88
C ARG A 271 -7.45 -9.36 3.68
N LYS A 272 -7.33 -10.62 4.11
CA LYS A 272 -8.34 -11.25 4.98
C LYS A 272 -8.20 -10.82 6.43
N SER A 273 -6.96 -10.58 6.87
CA SER A 273 -6.66 -10.38 8.29
C SER A 273 -6.68 -8.91 8.73
N LEU A 274 -6.76 -7.95 7.81
CA LEU A 274 -6.64 -6.53 8.14
C LEU A 274 -7.89 -6.04 8.87
N PHE A 275 -7.75 -5.86 10.18
CA PHE A 275 -8.74 -5.22 11.03
C PHE A 275 -8.51 -3.70 11.00
N ILE A 276 -9.58 -2.93 10.75
CA ILE A 276 -9.58 -1.47 10.74
C ILE A 276 -10.91 -1.04 11.36
N SER A 277 -10.86 -0.29 12.45
CA SER A 277 -12.07 0.14 13.17
C SER A 277 -12.83 1.28 12.46
N SER A 278 -12.15 2.04 11.61
CA SER A 278 -12.73 3.16 10.86
C SER A 278 -13.21 2.75 9.47
N GLU A 279 -14.13 3.52 8.90
CA GLU A 279 -14.58 3.33 7.51
C GLU A 279 -13.40 3.44 6.53
N VAL A 280 -13.20 2.38 5.73
CA VAL A 280 -12.07 2.26 4.82
C VAL A 280 -12.55 1.92 3.41
N MET A 281 -12.09 2.67 2.42
CA MET A 281 -12.42 2.38 1.03
C MET A 281 -11.80 1.06 0.56
N PRO A 282 -12.47 0.29 -0.33
CA PRO A 282 -11.93 -0.97 -0.84
C PRO A 282 -10.53 -0.84 -1.47
N VAL A 283 -10.27 0.26 -2.20
CA VAL A 283 -8.97 0.54 -2.82
C VAL A 283 -7.89 0.78 -1.76
N LEU A 284 -8.16 1.64 -0.78
CA LEU A 284 -7.24 1.90 0.32
C LEU A 284 -6.92 0.60 1.07
N ARG A 285 -7.95 -0.18 1.42
CA ARG A 285 -7.79 -1.45 2.14
C ARG A 285 -6.97 -2.46 1.34
N ASN A 286 -7.38 -2.76 0.11
CA ASN A 286 -6.89 -3.94 -0.62
C ASN A 286 -5.62 -3.70 -1.43
N GLU A 287 -5.34 -2.45 -1.84
CA GLU A 287 -4.22 -2.10 -2.72
C GLU A 287 -3.15 -1.19 -2.09
N VAL A 288 -3.50 -0.44 -1.05
CA VAL A 288 -2.58 0.50 -0.39
C VAL A 288 -2.10 -0.08 0.94
N LEU A 289 -3.02 -0.30 1.90
CA LEU A 289 -2.68 -0.70 3.28
C LEU A 289 -2.10 -2.12 3.36
N THR A 290 -2.58 -3.05 2.53
CA THR A 290 -2.07 -4.43 2.47
C THR A 290 -0.61 -4.52 2.01
N LYS A 291 -0.13 -3.52 1.26
CA LYS A 291 1.24 -3.44 0.74
C LYS A 291 2.18 -2.62 1.64
N LEU A 292 1.69 -2.12 2.78
CA LEU A 292 2.55 -1.53 3.80
C LEU A 292 3.37 -2.60 4.52
N LYS A 293 4.57 -2.22 4.97
CA LYS A 293 5.42 -3.04 5.85
C LYS A 293 4.67 -3.34 7.16
N ASN A 294 5.13 -4.31 7.93
CA ASN A 294 4.58 -4.57 9.27
C ASN A 294 5.55 -3.94 10.27
N ASP A 295 5.27 -2.70 10.65
CA ASP A 295 6.08 -1.89 11.55
C ASP A 295 5.16 -0.98 12.39
N ALA A 296 5.72 -0.36 13.43
CA ALA A 296 4.99 0.55 14.31
C ALA A 296 4.30 1.70 13.55
N ILE A 297 4.88 2.14 12.42
CA ILE A 297 4.28 3.15 11.53
C ILE A 297 2.96 2.62 10.96
N THR A 298 2.93 1.39 10.45
CA THR A 298 1.72 0.81 9.89
C THR A 298 0.67 0.54 10.96
N GLU A 299 1.08 0.14 12.16
CA GLU A 299 0.16 0.01 13.30
C GLU A 299 -0.48 1.36 13.65
N THR A 300 0.30 2.44 13.68
CA THR A 300 -0.19 3.81 13.87
C THR A 300 -1.19 4.23 12.78
N ILE A 301 -0.91 3.91 11.51
CA ILE A 301 -1.84 4.19 10.39
C ILE A 301 -3.17 3.47 10.59
N LEU A 302 -3.16 2.21 11.00
CA LEU A 302 -4.37 1.39 11.12
C LEU A 302 -5.22 1.75 12.35
N ALA A 303 -4.58 2.23 13.41
CA ALA A 303 -5.24 2.63 14.64
C ALA A 303 -5.88 4.02 14.57
N ASP A 304 -5.34 4.94 13.75
CA ASP A 304 -5.77 6.34 13.71
C ASP A 304 -6.86 6.62 12.65
N PRO A 305 -8.10 6.97 13.05
CA PRO A 305 -9.19 7.21 12.11
C PRO A 305 -8.95 8.39 11.17
N LEU A 306 -8.21 9.41 11.60
CA LEU A 306 -7.97 10.61 10.81
C LEU A 306 -6.90 10.36 9.73
N ILE A 307 -5.90 9.51 10.01
CA ILE A 307 -4.97 9.01 8.98
C ILE A 307 -5.71 8.16 7.96
N ILE A 308 -6.65 7.30 8.37
CA ILE A 308 -7.46 6.51 7.44
C ILE A 308 -8.35 7.42 6.57
N LEU A 309 -8.96 8.45 7.16
CA LEU A 309 -9.70 9.47 6.41
C LEU A 309 -8.82 10.16 5.37
N PHE A 310 -7.60 10.56 5.74
CA PHE A 310 -6.64 11.13 4.81
C PHE A 310 -6.31 10.17 3.66
N GLY A 311 -6.09 8.89 3.96
CA GLY A 311 -5.89 7.85 2.96
C GLY A 311 -7.08 7.69 2.00
N ASN A 312 -8.31 7.73 2.52
CA ASN A 312 -9.53 7.63 1.71
C ASN A 312 -9.60 8.81 0.73
N ARG A 313 -9.32 10.04 1.20
CA ARG A 313 -9.28 11.24 0.35
C ARG A 313 -8.19 11.17 -0.71
N LEU A 314 -7.00 10.67 -0.36
CA LEU A 314 -5.92 10.45 -1.32
C LEU A 314 -6.32 9.44 -2.40
N CYS A 315 -6.95 8.32 -2.05
CA CYS A 315 -7.43 7.34 -3.04
C CYS A 315 -8.55 7.89 -3.94
N GLN A 316 -9.39 8.80 -3.42
CA GLN A 316 -10.41 9.49 -4.24
C GLN A 316 -9.77 10.46 -5.24
N LYS A 317 -8.75 11.22 -4.82
CA LYS A 317 -8.03 12.18 -5.68
C LYS A 317 -7.15 11.47 -6.71
N TYR A 318 -6.38 10.47 -6.28
CA TYR A 318 -5.37 9.78 -7.07
C TYR A 318 -5.80 8.32 -7.34
N ARG A 319 -6.59 8.14 -8.41
CA ARG A 319 -7.20 6.83 -8.74
C ARG A 319 -6.26 5.84 -9.42
N SER A 320 -5.16 6.32 -10.00
CA SER A 320 -4.27 5.49 -10.81
C SER A 320 -3.37 4.58 -9.96
N PRO A 321 -3.21 3.28 -10.29
CA PRO A 321 -2.45 2.33 -9.46
C PRO A 321 -0.97 2.70 -9.23
N HIS A 322 -0.31 3.35 -10.20
CA HIS A 322 1.09 3.77 -10.05
C HIS A 322 1.27 4.80 -8.91
N LEU A 323 0.23 5.59 -8.61
CA LEU A 323 0.23 6.58 -7.53
C LEU A 323 0.10 5.95 -6.14
N HIS A 324 -0.21 4.65 -6.04
CA HIS A 324 -0.31 3.99 -4.73
C HIS A 324 1.03 3.97 -3.97
N LYS A 325 2.20 4.01 -4.65
CA LYS A 325 3.51 4.17 -3.99
C LYS A 325 3.56 5.51 -3.24
N MET A 326 3.17 6.60 -3.93
CA MET A 326 3.08 7.93 -3.35
C MET A 326 2.08 7.97 -2.18
N ILE A 327 0.88 7.41 -2.33
CA ILE A 327 -0.12 7.39 -1.23
C ILE A 327 0.45 6.71 0.02
N ARG A 328 1.10 5.55 -0.14
CA ARG A 328 1.77 4.85 0.98
C ARG A 328 2.84 5.73 1.64
N ALA A 329 3.66 6.42 0.85
CA ALA A 329 4.68 7.32 1.37
C ALA A 329 4.07 8.46 2.19
N ARG A 330 2.99 9.10 1.70
CA ARG A 330 2.27 10.16 2.41
C ARG A 330 1.69 9.69 3.73
N LEU A 331 1.02 8.53 3.74
CA LEU A 331 0.46 7.94 4.98
C LEU A 331 1.56 7.64 6.01
N ARG A 332 2.68 7.08 5.56
CA ARG A 332 3.83 6.79 6.43
C ARG A 332 4.49 8.04 6.97
N CYS A 333 4.54 9.11 6.17
CA CYS A 333 5.05 10.42 6.59
C CYS A 333 4.22 10.99 7.75
N VAL A 334 2.89 11.02 7.61
CA VAL A 334 1.97 11.48 8.66
C VAL A 334 2.05 10.60 9.91
N ALA A 335 2.12 9.28 9.74
CA ALA A 335 2.22 8.37 10.89
C ALA A 335 3.56 8.49 11.64
N ARG A 336 4.66 8.78 10.95
CA ARG A 336 5.94 9.12 11.60
C ARG A 336 5.79 10.38 12.46
N PHE A 337 5.16 11.42 11.93
CA PHE A 337 4.85 12.62 12.70
C PHE A 337 4.03 12.32 13.96
N VAL A 338 2.99 11.48 13.84
CA VAL A 338 2.18 11.06 15.00
C VAL A 338 3.01 10.32 16.06
N ILE A 339 3.93 9.45 15.64
CA ILE A 339 4.85 8.78 16.58
C ILE A 339 5.75 9.80 17.27
N THR A 340 6.31 10.76 16.52
CA THR A 340 7.21 11.78 17.07
C THR A 340 6.49 12.67 18.08
N ILE A 341 5.29 13.20 17.76
CA ILE A 341 4.59 14.11 18.66
C ILE A 341 4.09 13.40 19.93
N LYS A 342 3.72 12.11 19.84
CA LYS A 342 3.39 11.29 21.01
C LYS A 342 4.55 11.12 21.99
N ALA A 343 5.78 11.13 21.48
CA ALA A 343 6.97 11.07 22.34
C ALA A 343 7.27 12.43 23.01
N ILE A 344 6.75 13.53 22.47
CA ILE A 344 6.94 14.88 23.01
C ILE A 344 5.83 15.23 24.00
N GLN A 345 4.59 14.85 23.71
CA GLN A 345 3.39 15.24 24.45
C GLN A 345 2.51 14.01 24.75
N GLU A 346 2.47 13.62 26.02
CA GLU A 346 1.74 12.44 26.50
C GLU A 346 0.21 12.59 26.36
N LYS A 347 -0.32 13.82 26.34
CA LYS A 347 -1.75 14.08 26.17
C LYS A 347 -2.27 13.68 24.77
N ILE A 348 -1.38 13.57 23.78
CA ILE A 348 -1.76 13.30 22.39
C ILE A 348 -1.84 11.78 22.16
N ASN A 349 -3.03 11.27 21.88
CA ASN A 349 -3.27 9.84 21.63
C ASN A 349 -3.58 9.52 20.17
N LYS A 350 -4.15 10.47 19.44
CA LYS A 350 -4.48 10.38 18.01
C LYS A 350 -4.15 11.70 17.32
N LEU A 351 -4.02 11.67 16.00
CA LEU A 351 -3.71 12.85 15.18
C LEU A 351 -4.72 13.98 15.35
N GLU A 352 -5.98 13.65 15.65
CA GLU A 352 -7.03 14.65 15.92
C GLU A 352 -6.70 15.53 17.13
N ASP A 353 -6.03 14.99 18.15
CA ASP A 353 -5.69 15.71 19.38
C ASP A 353 -4.65 16.82 19.12
N CYS A 354 -3.82 16.66 18.08
CA CYS A 354 -2.81 17.66 17.69
C CYS A 354 -3.41 18.98 17.20
N TYR A 355 -4.71 19.02 16.86
CA TYR A 355 -5.37 20.19 16.30
C TYR A 355 -5.98 21.13 17.35
N ASP A 356 -5.63 20.95 18.64
CA ASP A 356 -5.90 21.93 19.67
C ASP A 356 -4.82 23.04 19.65
N PRO A 357 -5.21 24.34 19.66
CA PRO A 357 -4.27 25.45 19.79
C PRO A 357 -3.25 25.32 20.95
N GLU A 358 -3.60 24.64 22.05
CA GLU A 358 -2.66 24.39 23.17
C GLU A 358 -1.40 23.64 22.73
N PHE A 359 -1.50 22.77 21.72
CA PHE A 359 -0.41 21.90 21.28
C PHE A 359 0.32 22.43 20.04
N TYR A 360 0.07 23.68 19.63
CA TYR A 360 0.69 24.24 18.43
C TYR A 360 2.23 24.20 18.49
N ASP A 361 2.83 24.64 19.59
CA ASP A 361 4.29 24.66 19.73
C ASP A 361 4.87 23.22 19.72
N ASP A 362 4.18 22.27 20.34
CA ASP A 362 4.53 20.85 20.32
C ASP A 362 4.48 20.28 18.90
N VAL A 363 3.54 20.72 18.06
CA VAL A 363 3.42 20.32 16.65
C VAL A 363 4.61 20.84 15.84
N ILE A 364 4.98 22.11 15.98
CA ILE A 364 6.14 22.68 15.27
C ILE A 364 7.42 21.98 15.73
N LYS A 365 7.59 21.77 17.03
CA LYS A 365 8.70 21.02 17.61
C LYS A 365 8.77 19.59 17.05
N ALA A 366 7.65 18.88 16.96
CA ALA A 366 7.59 17.53 16.40
C ALA A 366 7.98 17.49 14.91
N ILE A 367 7.60 18.50 14.12
CA ILE A 367 8.04 18.62 12.71
C ILE A 367 9.56 18.79 12.65
N ASN A 368 10.09 19.67 13.51
CA ASN A 368 11.51 19.98 13.58
C ASN A 368 12.34 18.76 13.98
N ASP A 369 11.93 18.05 15.02
CA ASP A 369 12.59 16.85 15.52
C ASP A 369 12.53 15.72 14.48
N MET A 370 11.36 15.49 13.87
CA MET A 370 11.17 14.47 12.83
C MET A 370 12.06 14.71 11.60
N CYS A 371 12.26 15.96 11.21
CA CYS A 371 13.00 16.33 10.00
C CYS A 371 14.47 16.68 10.27
N GLY A 372 14.90 16.57 11.53
CA GLY A 372 16.26 16.80 11.98
C GLY A 372 16.71 18.24 11.78
N LEU A 373 15.96 19.22 12.28
CA LEU A 373 16.41 20.61 12.33
C LEU A 373 17.62 20.74 13.25
N ASN A 374 18.74 21.20 12.72
CA ASN A 374 19.89 21.60 13.53
C ASN A 374 19.66 23.03 14.05
N ILE A 375 19.53 23.18 15.36
CA ILE A 375 19.30 24.47 16.03
C ILE A 375 20.48 25.43 15.79
N ASN A 376 21.71 24.91 15.70
CA ASN A 376 22.90 25.75 15.55
C ASN A 376 23.03 26.34 14.15
N ASP A 377 22.71 25.55 13.12
CA ASP A 377 22.87 25.95 11.72
C ASP A 377 21.58 26.45 11.08
N GLY A 378 20.42 26.23 11.72
CA GLY A 378 19.09 26.49 11.15
C GLY A 378 18.76 25.57 9.97
N ARG A 379 19.30 24.35 9.91
CA ARG A 379 19.23 23.49 8.72
C ARG A 379 18.47 22.20 8.96
N TYR A 380 17.58 21.84 8.04
CA TYR A 380 16.93 20.52 8.06
C TYR A 380 17.82 19.47 7.40
N LYS A 381 17.91 18.29 8.02
CA LYS A 381 18.44 17.09 7.34
C LYS A 381 17.54 16.64 6.19
N ALA A 382 16.22 16.75 6.37
CA ALA A 382 15.22 16.33 5.38
C ALA A 382 14.24 17.47 5.02
N PRO A 383 14.70 18.51 4.29
CA PRO A 383 13.90 19.71 4.01
C PRO A 383 12.63 19.42 3.20
N ALA A 384 12.69 18.52 2.21
CA ALA A 384 11.50 18.11 1.45
C ALA A 384 10.44 17.43 2.32
N THR A 385 10.89 16.65 3.33
CA THR A 385 9.98 16.00 4.28
C THR A 385 9.32 17.01 5.21
N ALA A 386 10.07 18.01 5.71
CA ALA A 386 9.53 19.09 6.53
C ALA A 386 8.40 19.84 5.81
N PHE A 387 8.63 20.22 4.54
CA PHE A 387 7.58 20.83 3.72
C PHE A 387 6.37 19.90 3.52
N ALA A 388 6.63 18.63 3.20
CA ALA A 388 5.58 17.65 2.95
C ALA A 388 4.68 17.42 4.18
N VAL A 389 5.26 17.22 5.37
CA VAL A 389 4.51 17.03 6.62
C VAL A 389 3.62 18.24 6.89
N GLY A 390 4.18 19.46 6.85
CA GLY A 390 3.40 20.69 7.04
C GLY A 390 2.23 20.79 6.06
N SER A 391 2.48 20.52 4.76
CA SER A 391 1.45 20.53 3.72
C SER A 391 0.36 19.49 3.99
N TYR A 392 0.74 18.30 4.48
CA TYR A 392 -0.21 17.24 4.80
C TYR A 392 -1.05 17.58 6.03
N LEU A 393 -0.45 18.12 7.09
CA LEU A 393 -1.18 18.57 8.29
C LEU A 393 -2.20 19.66 7.97
N MET A 394 -1.84 20.60 7.08
CA MET A 394 -2.77 21.60 6.56
C MET A 394 -3.90 20.96 5.74
N LYS A 395 -3.63 19.98 4.88
CA LYS A 395 -4.69 19.29 4.12
C LYS A 395 -5.62 18.50 5.03
N ILE A 396 -5.07 17.83 6.04
CA ILE A 396 -5.82 17.03 7.01
C ILE A 396 -6.70 17.92 7.88
N SER A 397 -6.26 19.12 8.25
CA SER A 397 -7.07 20.06 9.05
C SER A 397 -8.37 20.47 8.33
N PHE A 398 -8.32 20.67 7.01
CA PHE A 398 -9.52 20.95 6.21
C PHE A 398 -10.48 19.76 6.16
N TYR A 399 -9.95 18.53 6.08
CA TYR A 399 -10.77 17.33 6.12
C TYR A 399 -11.43 17.16 7.49
N LEU A 400 -10.67 17.34 8.58
CA LEU A 400 -11.19 17.29 9.93
C LEU A 400 -12.25 18.38 10.19
N THR A 401 -12.02 19.60 9.70
CA THR A 401 -13.01 20.69 9.75
C THR A 401 -14.32 20.28 9.08
N THR A 402 -14.23 19.58 7.93
CA THR A 402 -15.42 19.07 7.23
C THR A 402 -16.16 18.02 8.06
N GLU A 403 -15.44 17.15 8.77
CA GLU A 403 -16.06 16.16 9.67
C GLU A 403 -16.73 16.81 10.89
N TYR A 404 -16.13 17.83 11.51
CA TYR A 404 -16.78 18.59 12.58
C TYR A 404 -18.06 19.29 12.10
N ILE A 405 -18.07 19.83 10.88
CA ILE A 405 -19.29 20.41 10.27
C ILE A 405 -20.38 19.35 10.14
N LYS A 406 -20.06 18.17 9.60
CA LYS A 406 -21.04 17.08 9.45
C LYS A 406 -21.62 16.63 10.78
N ARG A 407 -20.78 16.57 11.83
CA ARG A 407 -21.18 16.18 13.19
C ARG A 407 -21.87 17.31 13.98
N LYS A 408 -21.91 18.54 13.42
CA LYS A 408 -22.40 19.76 14.09
C LYS A 408 -21.66 20.09 15.39
N ASP A 409 -20.38 19.75 15.46
CA ASP A 409 -19.51 20.10 16.59
C ASP A 409 -18.89 21.49 16.38
N TYR A 410 -19.60 22.51 16.85
CA TYR A 410 -19.19 23.91 16.67
C TYR A 410 -17.98 24.30 17.54
N VAL A 411 -17.79 23.64 18.69
CA VAL A 411 -16.67 23.93 19.59
C VAL A 411 -15.37 23.45 18.96
N ALA A 412 -15.32 22.18 18.56
CA ALA A 412 -14.16 21.62 17.87
C ALA A 412 -13.88 22.34 16.54
N GLN A 413 -14.94 22.74 15.81
CA GLN A 413 -14.80 23.56 14.59
C GLN A 413 -14.14 24.92 14.87
N LYS A 414 -14.44 25.56 15.99
CA LYS A 414 -13.82 26.84 16.36
C LYS A 414 -12.35 26.66 16.73
N ASN A 415 -12.02 25.63 17.50
CA ASN A 415 -10.65 25.34 17.91
C ASN A 415 -9.77 25.01 16.71
N ILE A 416 -10.21 24.13 15.80
CA ILE A 416 -9.43 23.81 14.62
C ILE A 416 -9.21 25.01 13.70
N LYS A 417 -10.18 25.92 13.57
CA LYS A 417 -10.00 27.15 12.77
C LYS A 417 -8.92 28.06 13.37
N ARG A 418 -8.87 28.17 14.70
CA ARG A 418 -7.80 28.90 15.41
C ARG A 418 -6.45 28.23 15.19
N PHE A 419 -6.40 26.90 15.34
CA PHE A 419 -5.18 26.13 15.10
C PHE A 419 -4.69 26.25 13.65
N ILE A 420 -5.59 26.21 12.65
CA ILE A 420 -5.24 26.41 11.24
C ILE A 420 -4.59 27.78 11.00
N HIS A 421 -5.04 28.81 11.70
CA HIS A 421 -4.45 30.14 11.61
C HIS A 421 -3.01 30.13 12.14
N LEU A 422 -2.80 29.58 13.34
CA LEU A 422 -1.46 29.43 13.94
C LEU A 422 -0.54 28.57 13.06
N LEU A 423 -1.03 27.42 12.62
CA LEU A 423 -0.26 26.49 11.78
C LEU A 423 0.13 27.13 10.44
N LYS A 424 -0.75 27.91 9.82
CA LYS A 424 -0.42 28.62 8.58
C LYS A 424 0.71 29.62 8.79
N ASP A 425 0.65 30.39 9.88
CA ASP A 425 1.65 31.40 10.21
C ASP A 425 3.02 30.76 10.49
N GLY A 426 3.08 29.80 11.42
CA GLY A 426 4.32 29.10 11.77
C GLY A 426 4.94 28.30 10.64
N LEU A 427 4.13 27.61 9.84
CA LEU A 427 4.66 26.88 8.69
C LEU A 427 5.26 27.84 7.67
N SER A 428 4.64 28.98 7.41
CA SER A 428 5.16 29.99 6.48
C SER A 428 6.48 30.59 6.95
N HIS A 429 6.56 30.99 8.22
CA HIS A 429 7.70 31.74 8.75
C HIS A 429 8.86 30.84 9.20
N ASP A 430 8.58 29.76 9.91
CA ASP A 430 9.61 28.99 10.60
C ASP A 430 10.08 27.78 9.78
N VAL A 431 9.13 27.10 9.13
CA VAL A 431 9.41 25.83 8.44
C VAL A 431 9.71 26.05 6.97
N TYR A 432 8.77 26.62 6.20
CA TYR A 432 8.84 26.67 4.74
C TYR A 432 9.94 27.61 4.24
N LYS A 433 10.16 28.74 4.92
CA LYS A 433 11.27 29.64 4.59
C LYS A 433 12.62 28.93 4.75
N THR A 434 12.82 28.29 5.89
CA THR A 434 14.01 27.50 6.19
C THR A 434 14.20 26.37 5.18
N VAL A 435 13.12 25.67 4.79
CA VAL A 435 13.18 24.63 3.75
C VAL A 435 13.62 25.20 2.41
N GLN A 436 13.06 26.33 1.99
CA GLN A 436 13.40 26.96 0.71
C GLN A 436 14.88 27.36 0.66
N GLU A 437 15.39 27.96 1.73
CA GLU A 437 16.82 28.33 1.85
C GLU A 437 17.73 27.09 1.78
N ASN A 438 17.41 26.04 2.54
CA ASN A 438 18.15 24.77 2.51
C ASN A 438 18.17 24.15 1.10
N GLN A 439 17.03 24.11 0.41
CA GLN A 439 16.94 23.54 -0.94
C GLN A 439 17.73 24.36 -1.96
N LEU A 440 17.67 25.69 -1.88
CA LEU A 440 18.45 26.58 -2.76
C LEU A 440 19.95 26.33 -2.59
N GLU A 441 20.42 26.18 -1.36
CA GLU A 441 21.83 25.90 -1.09
C GLU A 441 22.24 24.49 -1.52
N MET A 442 21.40 23.48 -1.31
CA MET A 442 21.66 22.13 -1.83
C MET A 442 21.80 22.14 -3.35
N ASN A 443 20.92 22.86 -4.05
CA ASN A 443 20.99 23.03 -5.51
C ASN A 443 22.26 23.76 -5.95
N ARG A 444 22.72 24.77 -5.19
CA ARG A 444 24.00 25.45 -5.44
C ARG A 444 25.21 24.54 -5.23
N ARG A 445 25.13 23.59 -4.28
CA ARG A 445 26.22 22.64 -3.97
C ARG A 445 26.21 21.41 -4.87
N LYS A 446 25.11 21.13 -5.57
CA LYS A 446 24.99 20.01 -6.51
C LYS A 446 26.00 20.21 -7.64
N LYS A 447 27.07 19.41 -7.62
CA LYS A 447 28.02 19.34 -8.74
C LYS A 447 27.34 18.58 -9.87
N THR A 448 27.07 19.26 -10.97
CA THR A 448 26.60 18.64 -12.21
C THR A 448 27.81 18.37 -13.10
N ASP A 449 28.13 17.10 -13.32
CA ASP A 449 29.14 16.72 -14.31
C ASP A 449 28.60 17.08 -15.70
N LEU A 450 29.14 18.14 -16.27
CA LEU A 450 28.81 18.54 -17.63
C LEU A 450 29.47 17.54 -18.59
N PRO A 451 28.79 17.17 -19.70
CA PRO A 451 29.39 16.30 -20.69
C PRO A 451 30.70 16.92 -21.21
N GLY A 452 31.71 16.07 -21.39
CA GLY A 452 33.01 16.50 -21.92
C GLY A 452 32.86 17.10 -23.31
N LEU A 453 33.82 17.96 -23.68
CA LEU A 453 33.83 18.63 -24.98
C LEU A 453 33.83 17.63 -26.14
N GLU A 454 34.49 16.48 -25.96
CA GLU A 454 34.48 15.36 -26.92
C GLU A 454 33.08 14.76 -27.11
N ASP A 455 32.32 14.57 -26.05
CA ASP A 455 30.97 13.99 -26.13
C ASP A 455 29.98 14.98 -26.76
N ILE A 456 30.13 16.28 -26.46
CA ILE A 456 29.39 17.35 -27.13
C ILE A 456 29.70 17.36 -28.63
N GLN A 457 30.98 17.24 -29.01
CA GLN A 457 31.39 17.16 -30.41
C GLN A 457 30.85 15.90 -31.10
N ARG A 458 30.93 14.74 -30.46
CA ARG A 458 30.38 13.48 -30.99
C ARG A 458 28.88 13.60 -31.23
N LEU A 459 28.13 14.16 -30.28
CA LEU A 459 26.69 14.38 -30.42
C LEU A 459 26.39 15.36 -31.57
N SER A 460 27.11 16.49 -31.65
CA SER A 460 26.96 17.45 -32.73
C SER A 460 27.20 16.82 -34.11
N CYS A 461 28.29 16.08 -34.25
CA CYS A 461 28.64 15.37 -35.49
C CYS A 461 27.58 14.32 -35.86
N TYR A 462 27.06 13.60 -34.87
CA TYR A 462 25.97 12.63 -35.07
C TYR A 462 24.68 13.31 -35.55
N LEU A 463 24.26 14.40 -34.89
CA LEU A 463 23.07 15.16 -35.25
C LEU A 463 23.19 15.75 -36.67
N GLU A 464 24.38 16.25 -37.06
CA GLU A 464 24.62 16.74 -38.42
C GLU A 464 24.50 15.62 -39.47
N LYS A 465 25.06 14.44 -39.19
CA LYS A 465 24.93 13.26 -40.07
C LYS A 465 23.47 12.83 -40.21
N CYS A 466 22.73 12.74 -39.11
CA CYS A 466 21.31 12.44 -39.12
C CYS A 466 20.52 13.48 -39.94
N ARG A 467 20.78 14.77 -39.73
CA ARG A 467 20.14 15.86 -40.47
C ARG A 467 20.37 15.72 -41.98
N LYS A 468 21.62 15.52 -42.41
CA LYS A 468 21.96 15.30 -43.83
C LYS A 468 21.23 14.10 -44.42
N LYS A 469 21.27 12.95 -43.73
CA LYS A 469 20.58 11.72 -44.16
C LYS A 469 19.07 11.92 -44.31
N HIS A 470 18.43 12.61 -43.38
CA HIS A 470 16.99 12.89 -43.46
C HIS A 470 16.66 13.86 -44.58
N TYR A 471 17.51 14.87 -44.81
CA TYR A 471 17.35 15.85 -45.89
C TYR A 471 17.47 15.18 -47.27
N GLU A 472 18.49 14.35 -47.49
CA GLU A 472 18.65 13.57 -48.73
C GLU A 472 17.47 12.61 -48.98
N ASN A 473 16.93 11.98 -47.92
CA ASN A 473 15.73 11.15 -48.04
C ASN A 473 14.51 11.98 -48.46
N LEU A 474 14.38 13.20 -47.94
CA LEU A 474 13.32 14.13 -48.31
C LEU A 474 13.43 14.54 -49.77
N GLU A 475 14.63 14.91 -50.24
CA GLU A 475 14.90 15.24 -51.64
C GLU A 475 14.59 14.07 -52.57
N LYS A 476 15.04 12.84 -52.24
CA LYS A 476 14.72 11.63 -53.01
C LYS A 476 13.22 11.37 -53.07
N ASN A 477 12.52 11.51 -51.95
CA ASN A 477 11.07 11.33 -51.92
C ASN A 477 10.33 12.39 -52.75
N LEU A 478 10.77 13.66 -52.70
CA LEU A 478 10.26 14.74 -53.55
C LEU A 478 10.49 14.45 -55.03
N LEU A 479 11.68 13.97 -55.40
CA LEU A 479 12.02 13.60 -56.78
C LEU A 479 11.16 12.44 -57.30
N ILE A 480 10.89 11.44 -56.46
CA ILE A 480 10.00 10.32 -56.78
C ILE A 480 8.55 10.80 -56.95
N MET A 481 8.11 11.81 -56.19
CA MET A 481 6.76 12.38 -56.34
C MET A 481 6.64 13.23 -57.60
N THR A 482 7.68 13.95 -58.02
CA THR A 482 7.68 14.72 -59.28
C THR A 482 7.78 13.86 -60.54
N LEU A 483 8.33 12.64 -60.46
CA LEU A 483 8.40 11.68 -61.57
C LEU A 483 7.15 10.80 -61.71
N LYS A 484 6.21 10.88 -60.75
CA LYS A 484 4.93 10.15 -60.76
C LYS A 484 3.73 11.01 -61.20
N ASN A 485 3.95 12.30 -61.46
CA ASN A 485 3.05 13.18 -62.20
C ASN A 485 3.60 13.38 -63.61
#